data_AF-Q8L285-F1
#
_entry.id   AF-Q8L285-F1
#
_cell.length_a   1.000
_cell.length_b   1.000
_cell.length_c   1.000
_cell.angle_alpha   90.00
_cell.angle_beta   90.00
_cell.angle_gamma   90.00
#
_symmetry.space_group_name_H-M   'P 1'
#
loop_
_entity.id
_entity.type
_entity.pdbx_description
1 polymer ?
#
loop_
_entity_poly.entity_id
_entity_poly.type
_entity_poly.pdbx_seq_one_letter_code
_entity_poly.pdbx_strand_id
1 'polypeptide(L)'
;MGGAMFYLYTVLWMSAWSVIAIFVYRKDKRQAESRGLRVEELTLDALAILGGWPGCIYAQHKFRHKTRSAYQRRFRALVTAWILGFSALWYFLWVGQYI
;
A
#
# COMPACT_ATOMS: atom_id res chain seq x y z
N MET A 1 11.51 14.71 -21.97
CA MET A 1 11.53 13.23 -21.93
C MET A 1 11.62 12.65 -20.49
N GLY A 2 12.18 13.34 -19.50
CA GLY A 2 12.34 12.78 -18.13
C GLY A 2 11.04 12.56 -17.32
N GLY A 3 10.02 13.41 -17.50
CA GLY A 3 8.76 13.29 -16.76
C GLY A 3 8.02 11.97 -17.03
N ALA A 4 7.84 11.59 -18.30
CA ALA A 4 7.09 10.37 -18.65
C ALA A 4 7.73 9.08 -18.12
N MET A 5 9.06 8.99 -18.11
CA MET A 5 9.79 7.84 -17.57
C MET A 5 9.62 7.71 -16.05
N PHE A 6 9.57 8.83 -15.33
CA PHE A 6 9.33 8.85 -13.89
C PHE A 6 7.91 8.35 -13.52
N TYR A 7 6.91 8.68 -14.33
CA TYR A 7 5.54 8.20 -14.12
C TYR A 7 5.43 6.70 -14.37
N LEU A 8 6.08 6.19 -15.41
CA LEU A 8 6.11 4.75 -15.67
C LEU A 8 6.76 3.98 -14.52
N TYR A 9 7.86 4.51 -13.98
CA TYR A 9 8.57 3.89 -12.86
C TYR A 9 7.73 3.86 -11.58
N THR A 10 7.03 4.94 -11.27
CA THR A 10 6.16 5.03 -10.07
C THR A 10 4.95 4.11 -10.19
N VAL A 11 4.32 4.03 -11.38
CA VAL A 11 3.20 3.11 -11.63
C VAL A 11 3.65 1.65 -11.58
N LEU A 12 4.81 1.32 -12.15
CA LEU A 12 5.41 -0.02 -12.07
C LEU A 12 5.73 -0.41 -10.62
N TRP A 13 6.29 0.52 -9.85
CA TRP A 13 6.57 0.30 -8.43
C TRP A 13 5.30 0.03 -7.63
N MET A 14 4.26 0.87 -7.79
CA MET A 14 2.98 0.70 -7.10
C MET A 14 2.27 -0.61 -7.47
N SER A 15 2.30 -0.99 -8.75
CA SER A 15 1.68 -2.23 -9.22
C SER A 15 2.41 -3.46 -8.68
N ALA A 16 3.75 -3.47 -8.66
CA ALA A 16 4.54 -4.54 -8.07
C ALA A 16 4.21 -4.73 -6.58
N TRP A 17 4.21 -3.65 -5.78
CA TRP A 17 3.88 -3.72 -4.36
C TRP A 17 2.42 -4.10 -4.09
N SER A 18 1.48 -3.71 -4.96
CA SER A 18 0.08 -4.13 -4.87
C SER A 18 -0.09 -5.64 -5.06
N VAL A 19 0.64 -6.24 -6.01
CA VAL A 19 0.62 -7.70 -6.24
C VAL A 19 1.21 -8.44 -5.04
N ILE A 20 2.32 -7.93 -4.50
CA ILE A 20 2.95 -8.49 -3.30
C ILE A 20 1.98 -8.45 -2.11
N ALA A 21 1.30 -7.31 -1.89
CA ALA A 21 0.32 -7.16 -0.83
C ALA A 21 -0.82 -8.20 -0.92
N ILE A 22 -1.34 -8.44 -2.13
CA ILE A 22 -2.37 -9.47 -2.36
C ILE A 22 -1.86 -10.87 -2.02
N PHE A 23 -0.61 -11.19 -2.40
CA PHE A 23 0.02 -12.47 -2.12
C PHE A 23 0.22 -12.70 -0.62
N VAL A 24 0.69 -11.68 0.10
CA VAL A 24 0.89 -11.73 1.56
C VAL A 24 -0.44 -11.95 2.27
N TYR A 25 -1.49 -11.21 1.91
CA TYR A 25 -2.83 -11.41 2.46
C TYR A 25 -3.39 -12.82 2.16
N ARG A 26 -3.14 -13.35 0.96
CA ARG A 26 -3.56 -14.71 0.60
C ARG A 26 -2.80 -15.77 1.41
N LYS A 27 -1.52 -15.53 1.72
CA LYS A 27 -0.72 -16.41 2.59
C LYS A 27 -1.20 -16.36 4.04
N ASP A 28 -1.53 -15.17 4.54
CA ASP A 28 -2.13 -14.99 5.87
C ASP A 28 -3.43 -15.79 6.01
N LYS A 29 -4.34 -15.74 5.02
CA LYS A 29 -5.57 -16.56 5.05
C LYS A 29 -5.28 -18.06 5.15
N ARG A 30 -4.32 -18.56 4.36
CA ARG A 30 -3.92 -19.98 4.39
C ARG A 30 -3.37 -20.38 5.76
N GLN A 31 -2.62 -19.49 6.42
CA GLN A 31 -2.11 -19.74 7.77
C GLN A 31 -3.22 -19.67 8.83
N ALA A 32 -4.20 -18.78 8.67
CA ALA A 32 -5.37 -18.72 9.56
C ALA A 32 -6.23 -20.00 9.50
N GLU A 33 -6.35 -20.63 8.33
CA GLU A 33 -7.03 -21.91 8.16
C GLU A 33 -6.23 -23.08 8.76
N SER A 34 -4.89 -22.99 8.80
CA SER A 34 -4.01 -24.06 9.29
C SER A 34 -3.66 -23.97 10.79
N ARG A 35 -4.36 -23.15 11.60
CA ARG A 35 -3.98 -22.79 12.99
C ARG A 35 -2.53 -22.26 13.12
N GLY A 36 -1.99 -21.66 12.06
CA GLY A 36 -0.66 -21.05 12.06
C GLY A 36 -0.62 -19.71 12.80
N LEU A 37 0.59 -19.19 13.02
CA LEU A 37 0.83 -17.83 13.52
C LEU A 37 0.07 -16.81 12.66
N ARG A 38 -0.75 -15.96 13.28
CA ARG A 38 -1.40 -14.83 12.61
C ARG A 38 -0.34 -13.83 12.17
N VAL A 39 -0.43 -13.31 10.95
CA VAL A 39 0.47 -12.23 10.50
C VAL A 39 0.20 -10.98 11.34
N GLU A 40 1.26 -10.38 11.87
CA GLU A 40 1.17 -9.17 12.67
C GLU A 40 0.67 -7.98 11.84
N GLU A 41 -0.16 -7.13 12.44
CA GLU A 41 -0.70 -5.91 11.82
C GLU A 41 0.41 -5.01 11.23
N LEU A 42 1.63 -5.10 11.78
CA LEU A 42 2.81 -4.36 11.37
C LEU A 42 3.29 -4.70 9.95
N THR A 43 3.17 -5.97 9.52
CA THR A 43 3.57 -6.38 8.15
C THR A 43 2.62 -5.79 7.10
N LEU A 44 1.35 -5.64 7.47
CA LEU A 44 0.32 -5.06 6.61
C LEU A 44 0.47 -3.54 6.49
N ASP A 45 0.80 -2.87 7.60
CA ASP A 45 1.12 -1.44 7.59
C ASP A 45 2.40 -1.14 6.79
N ALA A 46 3.43 -1.99 6.89
CA ALA A 46 4.64 -1.86 6.07
C ALA A 46 4.35 -1.98 4.56
N LEU A 47 3.48 -2.91 4.14
CA LEU A 47 3.05 -3.05 2.75
C LEU A 47 2.24 -1.85 2.25
N ALA A 48 1.42 -1.25 3.11
CA ALA A 48 0.69 -0.03 2.81
C ALA A 48 1.66 1.14 2.57
N ILE A 49 2.68 1.27 3.44
CA ILE A 49 3.74 2.27 3.35
C ILE A 49 4.66 2.03 2.14
N LEU A 50 4.80 0.82 1.61
CA LEU A 50 5.66 0.59 0.44
C LEU A 50 4.97 0.95 -0.90
N GLY A 51 3.70 1.33 -0.87
CA GLY A 51 2.89 1.67 -2.06
C GLY A 51 1.90 0.58 -2.48
N GLY A 52 1.80 -0.51 -1.71
CA GLY A 52 0.85 -1.62 -1.95
C GLY A 52 -0.56 -1.36 -1.41
N TRP A 53 -0.86 -0.13 -0.99
CA TRP A 53 -2.15 0.24 -0.40
C TRP A 53 -3.40 -0.14 -1.22
N PRO A 54 -3.42 -0.10 -2.57
CA PRO A 54 -4.60 -0.53 -3.35
C PRO A 54 -4.84 -2.04 -3.22
N GLY A 55 -3.75 -2.82 -3.26
CA GLY A 55 -3.79 -4.27 -3.06
C GLY A 55 -4.21 -4.64 -1.63
N CYS A 56 -3.76 -3.88 -0.63
CA CYS A 56 -4.21 -4.04 0.76
C CYS A 56 -5.70 -3.75 0.92
N ILE A 57 -6.25 -2.70 0.31
CA ILE A 57 -7.70 -2.39 0.36
C ILE A 57 -8.51 -3.54 -0.26
N TYR A 58 -8.10 -4.00 -1.45
CA TYR A 58 -8.77 -5.12 -2.13
C TYR A 58 -8.75 -6.39 -1.27
N ALA A 59 -7.61 -6.70 -0.66
CA ALA A 59 -7.45 -7.87 0.19
C ALA A 59 -8.23 -7.76 1.51
N GLN A 60 -8.26 -6.58 2.15
CA GLN A 60 -9.11 -6.32 3.32
C GLN A 60 -10.59 -6.56 3.02
N HIS A 61 -11.06 -6.09 1.86
CA HIS A 61 -12.44 -6.30 1.41
C HIS A 61 -12.73 -7.79 1.15
N LYS A 62 -11.80 -8.48 0.46
CA LYS A 62 -11.97 -9.88 0.05
C LYS A 62 -11.89 -10.87 1.21
N PHE A 63 -11.04 -10.60 2.20
CA PHE A 63 -10.80 -11.53 3.29
C PHE A 63 -11.61 -11.22 4.56
N ARG A 64 -12.40 -10.13 4.59
CA ARG A 64 -13.17 -9.67 5.77
C ARG A 64 -12.35 -9.79 7.06
N HIS A 65 -11.05 -9.48 6.96
CA HIS A 65 -10.12 -9.66 8.06
C HIS A 65 -10.43 -8.58 9.11
N LYS A 66 -10.67 -9.02 10.36
CA LYS A 66 -11.16 -8.23 11.51
C LYS A 66 -10.97 -6.72 11.33
N THR A 67 -12.02 -6.07 10.87
CA THR A 67 -12.16 -4.61 10.79
C THR A 67 -12.35 -4.04 12.19
N ARG A 68 -11.36 -4.21 13.08
CA ARG A 68 -11.31 -3.43 14.32
C ARG A 68 -11.09 -1.97 13.92
N SER A 69 -12.01 -1.09 14.30
CA SER A 69 -12.06 0.30 13.80
C SER A 69 -10.75 1.09 14.04
N ALA A 70 -9.95 0.70 15.04
CA ALA A 70 -8.63 1.26 15.29
C ALA A 70 -7.61 0.96 14.18
N TYR A 71 -7.55 -0.28 13.68
CA TYR A 71 -6.64 -0.69 12.61
C TYR A 71 -6.97 0.02 11.29
N GLN A 72 -8.26 0.06 10.91
CA GLN A 72 -8.68 0.81 9.71
C GLN A 72 -8.39 2.31 9.78
N ARG A 73 -8.43 2.92 10.98
CA ARG A 73 -8.05 4.34 11.14
C ARG A 73 -6.56 4.55 10.92
N ARG A 74 -5.70 3.70 11.51
CA ARG A 74 -4.25 3.74 11.30
C ARG A 74 -3.88 3.51 9.85
N PHE A 75 -4.44 2.47 9.24
CA PHE A 75 -4.23 2.15 7.83
C PHE A 75 -4.62 3.33 6.93
N ARG A 76 -5.82 3.91 7.12
CA ARG A 76 -6.24 5.08 6.35
C ARG A 76 -5.32 6.28 6.57
N ALA A 77 -4.90 6.55 7.81
CA ALA A 77 -3.96 7.63 8.09
C ALA A 77 -2.62 7.45 7.38
N LEU A 78 -2.09 6.21 7.36
CA LEU A 78 -0.86 5.87 6.63
C LEU A 78 -1.01 6.08 5.12
N VAL A 79 -2.11 5.59 4.53
CA VAL A 79 -2.41 5.80 3.10
C VAL A 79 -2.52 7.28 2.77
N THR A 80 -3.27 8.05 3.58
CA THR A 80 -3.44 9.49 3.34
C THR A 80 -2.11 10.23 3.47
N ALA A 81 -1.29 9.92 4.48
CA ALA A 81 0.04 10.51 4.65
C ALA A 81 0.95 10.21 3.45
N TRP A 82 0.88 8.98 2.92
CA TRP A 82 1.61 8.58 1.72
C TRP A 82 1.17 9.34 0.49
N ILE A 83 -0.14 9.45 0.25
CA ILE A 83 -0.70 10.20 -0.88
C ILE A 83 -0.30 11.67 -0.79
N LEU A 84 -0.39 12.27 0.40
CA LEU A 84 0.01 13.66 0.61
C LEU A 84 1.50 13.86 0.35
N GLY A 85 2.36 13.02 0.92
CA GLY A 85 3.81 13.08 0.71
C GLY A 85 4.19 12.88 -0.75
N PHE A 86 3.58 11.91 -1.42
CA PHE A 86 3.80 11.65 -2.84
C PHE A 86 3.33 12.82 -3.70
N SER A 87 2.14 13.36 -3.45
CA SER A 87 1.60 14.52 -4.18
C SER A 87 2.45 15.79 -3.97
N ALA A 88 2.96 16.01 -2.76
CA ALA A 88 3.82 17.15 -2.44
C ALA A 88 5.20 17.02 -3.11
N LEU A 89 5.81 15.84 -3.04
CA LEU A 89 7.07 15.54 -3.74
C LEU A 89 6.91 15.76 -5.25
N TRP A 90 5.77 15.33 -5.79
CA TRP A 90 5.48 15.46 -7.20
C TRP A 90 5.23 16.91 -7.61
N TYR A 91 4.48 17.68 -6.81
CA TYR A 91 4.31 19.11 -7.01
C TYR A 91 5.66 19.84 -7.00
N PHE A 92 6.55 19.48 -6.06
CA PHE A 92 7.89 20.05 -5.98
C PHE A 92 8.74 19.72 -7.22
N LEU A 93 8.76 18.45 -7.65
CA LEU A 93 9.49 18.03 -8.84
C LEU A 93 8.96 18.65 -10.13
N TRP A 94 7.65 18.89 -10.21
CA TRP A 94 7.01 19.50 -11.38
C TRP A 94 7.27 21.01 -11.43
N VAL A 95 7.08 21.73 -10.32
CA VAL A 95 7.36 23.17 -10.23
C VAL A 95 8.84 23.49 -10.40
N GLY A 96 9.73 22.61 -9.92
CA GLY A 96 11.17 22.74 -10.12
C GLY A 96 11.66 22.62 -11.57
N GLN A 97 10.80 22.24 -12.52
CA GLN A 97 11.12 22.26 -13.96
C GLN A 97 10.66 23.54 -14.66
N TYR A 98 9.93 24.42 -13.98
CA TYR A 98 9.41 25.68 -14.52
C TYR A 98 10.26 26.92 -14.16
N ILE A 99 11.24 26.77 -13.27
CA ILE A 99 12.23 27.78 -12.90
C ILE A 99 13.56 27.40 -13.57
#